data_AF-A0A1Y0FAH7-F1
#
_entry.id   AF-A0A1Y0FAH7-F1
#
_cell.length_a   1.000
_cell.length_b   1.000
_cell.length_c   1.000
_cell.angle_alpha   90.00
_cell.angle_beta   90.00
_cell.angle_gamma   90.00
#
_symmetry.space_group_name_H-M   'P 1'
#
loop_
_entity.id
_entity.type
_entity.pdbx_description
1 polymer ?
#
loop_
_entity_poly.entity_id
_entity_poly.type
_entity_poly.pdbx_seq_one_letter_code
_entity_poly.pdbx_strand_id
1 'polypeptide(L)'
;MAKSIEEKVEEHYKDCLKELGITYYGKTQASQLNESIANALKEAPSKSGGSGNNYPDIMLMLKSRKLNRYIPVMIEAKGGKNKLEKLDKEGNIEQVKLWDSDSKEGAKNPHKKGDPNFNSIEKYAVNGAYHYAKIILVDEQLRFEEFKLASSYFKNGKEVKVSTDGIFNITPTKKKINANTISFGGRYPYVARGESQNGIRGYINFDENYLNPEKTISFGQDTATMFYQPKAYFTGDKIQVFLLNSKHGELNEKIATYLITAVRKALVNFAWGQSSFALEVISELNVMLPVDKYDRLNLNYMENYIRAIEKLTIKDVVEYKDKMIALTKKNI
;
A
#
# COMPACT_ATOMS: atom_id res chain seq x y z
N MET A 1 29.51 -12.37 -35.10
CA MET A 1 28.66 -11.22 -35.51
C MET A 1 29.14 -10.00 -34.76
N ALA A 2 29.31 -8.85 -35.42
CA ALA A 2 29.64 -7.61 -34.72
C ALA A 2 28.44 -7.19 -33.86
N LYS A 3 28.69 -6.88 -32.57
CA LYS A 3 27.66 -6.31 -31.70
C LYS A 3 27.05 -5.06 -32.35
N SER A 4 25.74 -4.91 -32.22
CA SER A 4 25.05 -3.72 -32.74
C SER A 4 25.61 -2.47 -32.05
N ILE A 5 25.52 -1.30 -32.71
CA ILE A 5 25.97 -0.04 -32.09
C ILE A 5 25.20 0.25 -30.79
N GLU A 6 23.93 -0.17 -30.70
CA GLU A 6 23.08 -0.01 -29.52
C GLU A 6 23.58 -0.86 -28.34
N GLU A 7 23.98 -2.12 -28.59
CA GLU A 7 24.58 -2.98 -27.57
C GLU A 7 25.88 -2.40 -27.01
N LYS A 8 26.69 -1.74 -27.86
CA LYS A 8 27.92 -1.07 -27.42
C LYS A 8 27.61 0.15 -26.54
N VAL A 9 26.58 0.91 -26.88
CA VAL A 9 26.12 2.06 -26.08
C VAL A 9 25.56 1.58 -24.74
N GLU A 10 24.77 0.51 -24.73
CA GLU A 10 24.24 -0.10 -23.50
C GLU A 10 25.38 -0.58 -22.58
N GLU A 11 26.37 -1.30 -23.11
CA GLU A 11 27.53 -1.75 -22.32
C GLU A 11 28.35 -0.58 -21.77
N HIS A 12 28.60 0.45 -22.58
CA HIS A 12 29.33 1.64 -22.14
C HIS A 12 28.70 2.28 -20.90
N TYR A 13 27.37 2.47 -20.89
CA TYR A 13 26.69 3.04 -19.73
C TYR A 13 26.62 2.10 -18.52
N LYS A 14 26.55 0.78 -18.74
CA LYS A 14 26.69 -0.20 -17.64
C LYS A 14 28.05 -0.10 -16.98
N ASP A 15 29.12 0.06 -17.75
CA ASP A 15 30.47 0.22 -17.20
C ASP A 15 30.59 1.52 -16.40
N CYS A 16 30.04 2.63 -16.89
CA CYS A 16 29.96 3.87 -16.11
C CYS A 16 29.22 3.68 -14.77
N LEU A 17 28.11 2.93 -14.74
CA LEU A 17 27.39 2.64 -13.50
C LEU A 17 28.23 1.79 -12.52
N LYS A 18 29.02 0.82 -13.02
CA LYS A 18 29.97 0.04 -12.20
C LYS A 18 31.05 0.94 -11.59
N GLU A 19 31.64 1.84 -12.38
CA GLU A 19 32.66 2.78 -11.92
C GLU A 19 32.12 3.72 -10.83
N LEU A 20 30.85 4.11 -10.94
CA LEU A 20 30.15 4.91 -9.94
C LEU A 20 29.70 4.11 -8.70
N GLY A 21 29.90 2.78 -8.69
CA GLY A 21 29.44 1.90 -7.61
C GLY A 21 27.91 1.80 -7.51
N ILE A 22 27.19 2.02 -8.61
CA ILE A 22 25.73 1.97 -8.68
C ILE A 22 25.30 0.59 -9.17
N THR A 23 24.58 -0.16 -8.33
CA THR A 23 23.94 -1.41 -8.73
C THR A 23 22.88 -1.16 -9.80
N TYR A 24 22.94 -1.94 -10.88
CA TYR A 24 21.98 -1.92 -11.97
C TYR A 24 21.54 -3.33 -12.34
N TYR A 25 20.45 -3.41 -13.09
CA TYR A 25 19.76 -4.63 -13.50
C TYR A 25 19.46 -4.54 -15.00
N GLY A 26 19.69 -5.63 -15.74
CA GLY A 26 19.37 -5.70 -17.17
C GLY A 26 17.92 -6.10 -17.44
N LYS A 27 17.54 -6.10 -18.73
CA LYS A 27 16.20 -6.40 -19.28
C LYS A 27 15.41 -7.49 -18.54
N THR A 28 16.03 -8.62 -18.21
CA THR A 28 15.35 -9.79 -17.62
C THR A 28 15.40 -9.84 -16.10
N GLN A 29 15.95 -8.82 -15.44
CA GLN A 29 16.24 -8.80 -14.01
C GLN A 29 15.30 -7.88 -13.20
N ALA A 30 14.16 -7.47 -13.78
CA ALA A 30 13.22 -6.57 -13.11
C ALA A 30 12.74 -7.11 -11.75
N SER A 31 12.51 -8.43 -11.61
CA SER A 31 12.11 -9.04 -10.33
C SER A 31 13.20 -9.01 -9.27
N GLN A 32 14.48 -8.94 -9.67
CA GLN A 32 15.61 -8.76 -8.75
C GLN A 32 15.75 -7.31 -8.26
N LEU A 33 15.25 -6.35 -9.05
CA LEU A 33 15.15 -4.94 -8.68
C LEU A 33 13.99 -4.72 -7.70
N ASN A 34 12.77 -5.06 -8.12
CA ASN A 34 11.54 -4.93 -7.34
C ASN A 34 10.38 -5.71 -7.99
N GLU A 35 9.65 -6.51 -7.22
CA GLU A 35 8.58 -7.35 -7.72
C GLU A 35 7.37 -6.56 -8.25
N SER A 36 6.99 -5.45 -7.62
CA SER A 36 5.89 -4.59 -8.10
C SER A 36 6.23 -3.97 -9.45
N ILE A 37 7.45 -3.40 -9.57
CA ILE A 37 7.94 -2.85 -10.84
C ILE A 37 7.96 -3.92 -11.93
N ALA A 38 8.42 -5.12 -11.61
CA ALA A 38 8.44 -6.23 -12.56
C ALA A 38 7.04 -6.59 -13.05
N ASN A 39 6.05 -6.62 -12.15
CA ASN A 39 4.67 -6.89 -12.50
C ASN A 39 4.05 -5.75 -13.34
N ALA A 40 4.30 -4.48 -12.97
CA ALA A 40 3.86 -3.32 -13.74
C ALA A 40 4.35 -3.37 -15.19
N LEU A 41 5.66 -3.59 -15.37
CA LEU A 41 6.28 -3.68 -16.69
C LEU A 41 5.75 -4.89 -17.49
N LYS A 42 5.50 -6.01 -16.82
CA LYS A 42 4.99 -7.24 -17.43
C LYS A 42 3.56 -7.10 -17.95
N GLU A 43 2.68 -6.45 -17.19
CA GLU A 43 1.25 -6.40 -17.48
C GLU A 43 0.84 -5.24 -18.39
N ALA A 44 1.62 -4.17 -18.40
CA ALA A 44 1.32 -2.99 -19.22
C ALA A 44 1.49 -3.26 -20.73
N PRO A 45 0.78 -2.51 -21.60
CA PRO A 45 1.00 -2.57 -23.04
C PRO A 45 2.48 -2.34 -23.42
N SER A 46 2.94 -3.08 -24.43
CA SER A 46 4.32 -2.98 -24.89
C SER A 46 4.61 -1.66 -25.62
N LYS A 47 5.89 -1.32 -25.77
CA LYS A 47 6.35 -0.16 -26.54
C LYS A 47 5.96 -0.15 -28.02
N SER A 48 5.63 -1.30 -28.60
CA SER A 48 5.23 -1.42 -30.01
C SER A 48 3.71 -1.46 -30.19
N GLY A 49 2.94 -1.45 -29.10
CA GLY A 49 1.52 -1.78 -29.10
C GLY A 49 1.28 -3.29 -29.04
N GLY A 50 0.22 -3.70 -28.33
CA GLY A 50 -0.17 -5.10 -28.15
C GLY A 50 0.05 -5.64 -26.72
N SER A 51 -0.28 -6.91 -26.51
CA SER A 51 -0.06 -7.62 -25.24
C SER A 51 1.40 -8.07 -25.12
N GLY A 52 2.11 -7.65 -24.07
CA GLY A 52 3.45 -8.15 -23.81
C GLY A 52 4.32 -7.34 -22.84
N ASN A 53 5.37 -8.01 -22.36
CA ASN A 53 6.33 -7.54 -21.36
C ASN A 53 7.15 -6.34 -21.83
N ASN A 54 7.30 -5.34 -20.97
CA ASN A 54 8.21 -4.22 -21.15
C ASN A 54 9.61 -4.52 -20.57
N TYR A 55 10.65 -4.26 -21.35
CA TYR A 55 12.04 -4.56 -20.99
C TYR A 55 12.96 -3.35 -21.15
N PRO A 56 13.07 -2.48 -20.12
CA PRO A 56 14.08 -1.43 -20.13
C PRO A 56 15.49 -2.01 -20.27
N ASP A 57 16.35 -1.33 -21.04
CA ASP A 57 17.71 -1.82 -21.28
C ASP A 57 18.52 -1.92 -19.98
N ILE A 58 18.42 -0.88 -19.15
CA ILE A 58 19.08 -0.80 -17.84
C ILE A 58 18.07 -0.25 -16.83
N MET A 59 18.03 -0.86 -15.65
CA MET A 59 17.17 -0.46 -14.53
C MET A 59 18.01 -0.32 -13.26
N LEU A 60 17.67 0.65 -12.41
CA LEU A 60 18.37 0.84 -11.14
C LEU A 60 17.51 1.59 -10.12
N MET A 61 17.89 1.53 -8.84
CA MET A 61 17.25 2.27 -7.75
C MET A 61 18.21 3.34 -7.21
N LEU A 62 17.95 4.62 -7.52
CA LEU A 62 18.76 5.72 -6.96
C LEU A 62 18.25 6.16 -5.59
N LYS A 63 19.13 6.15 -4.58
CA LYS A 63 18.79 6.68 -3.26
C LYS A 63 18.76 8.21 -3.27
N SER A 64 17.57 8.80 -3.21
CA SER A 64 17.41 10.23 -2.98
C SER A 64 17.54 10.56 -1.50
N ARG A 65 18.64 11.22 -1.12
CA ARG A 65 18.86 11.66 0.27
C ARG A 65 17.81 12.69 0.71
N LYS A 66 17.43 13.61 -0.18
CA LYS A 66 16.42 14.65 0.09
C LYS A 66 15.05 14.06 0.39
N LEU A 67 14.65 13.03 -0.35
CA LEU A 67 13.33 12.41 -0.23
C LEU A 67 13.34 11.17 0.68
N ASN A 68 14.51 10.78 1.19
CA ASN A 68 14.76 9.56 1.93
C ASN A 68 14.09 8.30 1.33
N ARG A 69 14.10 8.20 -0.01
CA ARG A 69 13.52 7.07 -0.75
C ARG A 69 14.41 6.67 -1.91
N TYR A 70 14.24 5.43 -2.36
CA TYR A 70 14.81 4.97 -3.62
C TYR A 70 13.88 5.41 -4.76
N ILE A 71 14.48 5.90 -5.85
CA ILE A 71 13.79 6.33 -7.06
C ILE A 71 14.12 5.28 -8.14
N PRO A 72 13.11 4.61 -8.70
CA PRO A 72 13.33 3.73 -9.84
C PRO A 72 13.74 4.56 -11.05
N VAL A 73 14.80 4.14 -11.73
CA VAL A 73 15.29 4.77 -12.95
C VAL A 73 15.34 3.71 -14.04
N MET A 74 14.70 4.04 -15.16
CA MET A 74 14.64 3.22 -16.36
C MET A 74 15.43 3.93 -17.44
N ILE A 75 16.39 3.24 -18.04
CA ILE A 75 17.27 3.78 -19.07
C ILE A 75 17.05 2.97 -20.35
N GLU A 76 16.89 3.70 -21.44
CA GLU A 76 16.84 3.18 -22.80
C GLU A 76 18.08 3.65 -23.57
N ALA A 77 18.74 2.74 -24.27
CA ALA A 77 19.84 3.06 -25.16
C ALA A 77 19.34 3.13 -26.62
N LYS A 78 19.89 4.08 -27.39
CA LYS A 78 19.76 4.12 -28.85
C LYS A 78 21.10 4.44 -29.47
N GLY A 79 21.50 3.68 -30.48
CA GLY A 79 22.81 3.85 -31.12
C GLY A 79 22.84 4.80 -32.33
N GLY A 80 21.67 5.25 -32.81
CA GLY A 80 21.56 6.14 -33.97
C GLY A 80 21.66 7.63 -33.62
N LYS A 81 22.15 8.45 -34.56
CA LYS A 81 22.08 9.92 -34.44
C LYS A 81 20.62 10.40 -34.39
N ASN A 82 20.37 11.46 -33.61
CA ASN A 82 19.05 12.08 -33.45
C ASN A 82 17.98 11.10 -32.92
N LYS A 83 18.37 10.20 -32.00
CA LYS A 83 17.48 9.22 -31.34
C LYS A 83 17.33 9.43 -29.83
N LEU A 84 17.72 10.60 -29.32
CA LEU A 84 17.57 10.93 -27.91
C LEU A 84 16.08 11.03 -27.55
N GLU A 85 15.37 11.97 -28.17
CA GLU A 85 13.96 12.24 -27.86
C GLU A 85 13.20 12.73 -29.09
N LYS A 86 11.88 12.58 -29.03
CA LYS A 86 10.91 13.18 -29.94
C LYS A 86 9.90 13.98 -29.13
N LEU A 87 9.75 15.25 -29.47
CA LEU A 87 8.80 16.16 -28.82
C LEU A 87 7.54 16.34 -29.69
N ASP A 88 6.40 16.57 -29.03
CA ASP A 88 5.18 17.04 -29.65
C ASP A 88 5.23 18.56 -29.94
N LYS A 89 4.12 19.13 -30.44
CA LYS A 89 4.07 20.55 -30.83
C LYS A 89 4.14 21.49 -29.61
N GLU A 90 3.73 20.98 -28.47
CA GLU A 90 3.71 21.66 -27.18
C GLU A 90 5.05 21.55 -26.43
N GLY A 91 6.00 20.78 -26.98
CA GLY A 91 7.34 20.59 -26.43
C GLY A 91 7.43 19.47 -25.37
N ASN A 92 6.40 18.63 -25.22
CA ASN A 92 6.43 17.49 -24.32
C ASN A 92 6.98 16.25 -25.02
N ILE A 93 7.46 15.26 -24.24
CA ILE A 93 7.87 13.95 -24.77
C ILE A 93 6.68 13.27 -25.46
N GLU A 94 6.77 13.10 -26.78
CA GLU A 94 5.71 12.49 -27.59
C GLU A 94 5.45 11.05 -27.12
N GLN A 95 4.20 10.69 -26.88
CA GLN A 95 3.80 9.32 -26.52
C GLN A 95 2.96 8.71 -27.64
N VAL A 96 1.91 7.96 -27.31
CA VAL A 96 1.02 7.38 -28.30
C VAL A 96 0.25 8.50 -29.00
N LYS A 97 0.30 8.50 -30.34
CA LYS A 97 -0.52 9.37 -31.18
C LYS A 97 -1.45 8.54 -32.06
N LEU A 98 -2.31 9.19 -32.81
CA LEU A 98 -3.12 8.52 -33.84
C LEU A 98 -2.42 8.64 -35.19
N TRP A 99 -2.58 7.65 -36.06
CA TRP A 99 -2.16 7.77 -37.46
C TRP A 99 -3.03 8.77 -38.21
N ASP A 100 -2.41 9.70 -38.95
CA ASP A 100 -3.13 10.74 -39.69
C ASP A 100 -3.71 10.24 -41.03
N SER A 101 -3.24 9.10 -41.51
CA SER A 101 -3.62 8.46 -42.77
C SER A 101 -3.53 6.94 -42.67
N ASP A 102 -4.18 6.26 -43.61
CA ASP A 102 -4.00 4.82 -43.79
C ASP A 102 -2.59 4.51 -44.30
N SER A 103 -2.09 3.32 -43.96
CA SER A 103 -0.85 2.80 -44.53
C SER A 103 -1.01 2.55 -46.03
N LYS A 104 0.08 2.71 -46.79
CA LYS A 104 0.10 2.33 -48.21
C LYS A 104 -0.20 0.84 -48.39
N GLU A 105 -0.82 0.50 -49.51
CA GLU A 105 -1.07 -0.88 -49.91
C GLU A 105 0.25 -1.67 -49.96
N GLY A 106 0.29 -2.84 -49.32
CA GLY A 106 1.50 -3.67 -49.21
C GLY A 106 2.50 -3.27 -48.12
N ALA A 107 2.17 -2.34 -47.22
CA ALA A 107 3.05 -1.98 -46.11
C ALA A 107 3.36 -3.18 -45.19
N LYS A 108 4.62 -3.29 -44.73
CA LYS A 108 5.07 -4.36 -43.83
C LYS A 108 4.27 -4.43 -42.52
N ASN A 109 3.91 -3.26 -41.98
CA ASN A 109 3.07 -3.10 -40.79
C ASN A 109 1.88 -2.18 -41.16
N PRO A 110 0.77 -2.74 -41.69
CA PRO A 110 -0.38 -1.96 -42.10
C PRO A 110 -1.09 -1.34 -40.88
N HIS A 111 -1.69 -0.16 -41.08
CA HIS A 111 -2.47 0.58 -40.08
C HIS A 111 -3.53 1.44 -40.78
N LYS A 112 -4.57 1.83 -40.04
CA LYS A 112 -5.60 2.75 -40.49
C LYS A 112 -5.45 4.12 -39.84
N LYS A 113 -5.99 5.15 -40.49
CA LYS A 113 -6.18 6.46 -39.91
C LYS A 113 -6.97 6.33 -38.60
N GLY A 114 -6.47 6.96 -37.55
CA GLY A 114 -7.05 6.86 -36.20
C GLY A 114 -6.51 5.70 -35.37
N ASP A 115 -5.72 4.77 -35.94
CA ASP A 115 -5.10 3.72 -35.13
C ASP A 115 -4.00 4.29 -34.22
N PRO A 116 -3.79 3.71 -33.02
CA PRO A 116 -2.67 4.07 -32.16
C PRO A 116 -1.31 3.87 -32.83
N ASN A 117 -0.42 4.83 -32.63
CA ASN A 117 0.91 4.91 -33.21
C ASN A 117 1.95 5.07 -32.10
N PHE A 118 2.75 4.02 -31.89
CA PHE A 118 3.76 3.94 -30.84
C PHE A 118 5.18 4.26 -31.33
N ASN A 119 5.35 4.67 -32.59
CA ASN A 119 6.67 4.82 -33.23
C ASN A 119 7.66 5.66 -32.43
N SER A 120 7.19 6.72 -31.78
CA SER A 120 8.05 7.62 -31.01
C SER A 120 8.58 6.95 -29.73
N ILE A 121 7.77 6.13 -29.07
CA ILE A 121 8.15 5.36 -27.89
C ILE A 121 9.22 4.31 -28.26
N GLU A 122 9.08 3.67 -29.41
CA GLU A 122 10.03 2.64 -29.87
C GLU A 122 11.37 3.23 -30.36
N LYS A 123 11.31 4.34 -31.11
CA LYS A 123 12.47 4.86 -31.86
C LYS A 123 13.36 5.80 -31.09
N TYR A 124 12.91 6.35 -29.96
CA TYR A 124 13.64 7.37 -29.21
C TYR A 124 13.84 6.96 -27.75
N ALA A 125 15.04 7.21 -27.23
CA ALA A 125 15.47 6.77 -25.90
C ALA A 125 14.58 7.33 -24.77
N VAL A 126 14.46 8.66 -24.70
CA VAL A 126 13.70 9.33 -23.64
C VAL A 126 12.21 8.98 -23.71
N ASN A 127 11.64 8.88 -24.92
CA ASN A 127 10.24 8.49 -25.10
C ASN A 127 9.96 7.07 -24.59
N GLY A 128 10.89 6.14 -24.86
CA GLY A 128 10.83 4.77 -24.35
C GLY A 128 11.01 4.69 -22.83
N ALA A 129 11.95 5.44 -22.27
CA ALA A 129 12.16 5.54 -20.83
C ALA A 129 10.96 6.17 -20.11
N TYR A 130 10.37 7.22 -20.69
CA TYR A 130 9.19 7.90 -20.15
C TYR A 130 7.95 6.99 -20.16
N HIS A 131 7.78 6.15 -21.20
CA HIS A 131 6.73 5.12 -21.23
C HIS A 131 6.84 4.17 -20.03
N TYR A 132 8.04 3.67 -19.72
CA TYR A 132 8.26 2.83 -18.54
C TYR A 132 8.00 3.57 -17.23
N ALA A 133 8.45 4.82 -17.11
CA ALA A 133 8.20 5.64 -15.94
C ALA A 133 6.70 5.83 -15.71
N LYS A 134 5.91 6.06 -16.76
CA LYS A 134 4.45 6.13 -16.66
C LYS A 134 3.83 4.82 -16.21
N ILE A 135 4.28 3.69 -16.75
CA ILE A 135 3.79 2.36 -16.33
C ILE A 135 4.00 2.15 -14.83
N ILE A 136 5.20 2.43 -14.35
CA ILE A 136 5.57 2.28 -12.94
C ILE A 136 4.76 3.25 -12.08
N LEU A 137 4.66 4.52 -12.49
CA LEU A 137 3.88 5.51 -11.76
C LEU A 137 2.39 5.17 -11.70
N VAL A 138 1.81 4.56 -12.75
CA VAL A 138 0.39 4.20 -12.79
C VAL A 138 0.13 2.94 -11.95
N ASP A 139 0.99 1.92 -11.99
CA ASP A 139 0.89 0.77 -11.10
C ASP A 139 1.11 1.16 -9.62
N GLU A 140 2.01 2.12 -9.38
CA GLU A 140 2.29 2.67 -8.05
C GLU A 140 1.33 3.80 -7.64
N GLN A 141 0.33 4.19 -8.45
CA GLN A 141 -0.70 5.09 -7.97
C GLN A 141 -1.50 4.35 -6.92
N LEU A 142 -1.18 4.62 -5.66
CA LEU A 142 -1.96 4.19 -4.52
C LEU A 142 -3.39 4.70 -4.70
N ARG A 143 -4.29 3.78 -5.03
CA ARG A 143 -5.72 4.06 -5.15
C ARG A 143 -6.40 3.82 -3.82
N PHE A 144 -7.44 4.60 -3.56
CA PHE A 144 -8.28 4.45 -2.38
C PHE A 144 -9.72 4.39 -2.83
N GLU A 145 -10.46 3.47 -2.22
CA GLU A 145 -11.90 3.34 -2.42
C GLU A 145 -12.62 3.49 -1.09
N GLU A 146 -13.91 3.82 -1.17
CA GLU A 146 -14.78 3.97 -0.02
C GLU A 146 -15.38 2.62 0.38
N PHE A 147 -15.23 2.23 1.64
CA PHE A 147 -15.82 1.01 2.19
C PHE A 147 -16.76 1.32 3.34
N LYS A 148 -17.86 0.57 3.43
CA LYS A 148 -18.69 0.54 4.65
C LYS A 148 -17.89 -0.07 5.80
N LEU A 149 -18.01 0.49 6.99
CA LEU A 149 -17.27 0.04 8.16
C LEU A 149 -17.65 -1.39 8.53
N ALA A 150 -18.95 -1.68 8.55
CA ALA A 150 -19.45 -3.00 8.89
C ALA A 150 -19.92 -3.75 7.65
N SER A 151 -19.64 -5.05 7.62
CA SER A 151 -20.38 -5.99 6.78
C SER A 151 -21.68 -6.41 7.46
N SER A 152 -21.62 -6.67 8.76
CA SER A 152 -22.77 -6.92 9.60
C SER A 152 -22.51 -6.46 11.03
N TYR A 153 -23.59 -6.29 11.79
CA TYR A 153 -23.55 -6.10 13.22
C TYR A 153 -24.71 -6.83 13.91
N PHE A 154 -24.67 -6.96 15.24
CA PHE A 154 -25.76 -7.56 16.00
C PHE A 154 -26.57 -6.51 16.77
N LYS A 155 -27.90 -6.62 16.69
CA LYS A 155 -28.85 -5.81 17.46
C LYS A 155 -29.93 -6.73 18.04
N ASN A 156 -30.16 -6.66 19.35
CA ASN A 156 -31.17 -7.46 20.05
C ASN A 156 -31.08 -8.97 19.74
N GLY A 157 -29.84 -9.49 19.67
CA GLY A 157 -29.58 -10.91 19.38
C GLY A 157 -29.75 -11.33 17.91
N LYS A 158 -30.10 -10.41 17.02
CA LYS A 158 -30.23 -10.66 15.58
C LYS A 158 -29.09 -10.02 14.81
N GLU A 159 -28.56 -10.72 13.82
CA GLU A 159 -27.61 -10.17 12.88
C GLU A 159 -28.33 -9.23 11.89
N VAL A 160 -27.75 -8.06 11.67
CA VAL A 160 -28.18 -7.07 10.68
C VAL A 160 -27.06 -6.94 9.65
N LYS A 161 -27.37 -7.19 8.38
CA LYS A 161 -26.44 -7.00 7.26
C LYS A 161 -26.39 -5.53 6.86
N VAL A 162 -25.20 -5.04 6.53
CA VAL A 162 -24.94 -3.66 6.11
C VAL A 162 -24.42 -3.63 4.67
N SER A 163 -23.27 -4.25 4.42
CA SER A 163 -22.68 -4.36 3.09
C SER A 163 -21.91 -5.65 2.94
N THR A 164 -22.01 -6.32 1.78
CA THR A 164 -21.21 -7.52 1.50
C THR A 164 -19.71 -7.24 1.48
N ASP A 165 -19.33 -5.99 1.16
CA ASP A 165 -17.94 -5.53 1.07
C ASP A 165 -17.48 -4.76 2.32
N GLY A 166 -18.34 -4.67 3.34
CA GLY A 166 -18.00 -3.98 4.57
C GLY A 166 -16.79 -4.61 5.28
N ILE A 167 -16.04 -3.77 6.01
CA ILE A 167 -14.73 -4.14 6.55
C ILE A 167 -14.85 -5.12 7.73
N PHE A 168 -15.79 -4.90 8.65
CA PHE A 168 -15.87 -5.69 9.89
C PHE A 168 -17.19 -6.41 10.07
N ASN A 169 -17.15 -7.64 10.55
CA ASN A 169 -18.28 -8.29 11.21
C ASN A 169 -18.24 -7.89 12.69
N ILE A 170 -19.25 -7.17 13.17
CA ILE A 170 -19.27 -6.63 14.53
C ILE A 170 -20.19 -7.47 15.42
N THR A 171 -19.62 -8.05 16.47
CA THR A 171 -20.36 -8.91 17.41
C THR A 171 -20.28 -8.37 18.84
N PRO A 172 -21.29 -8.64 19.69
CA PRO A 172 -21.20 -8.34 21.09
C PRO A 172 -20.13 -9.23 21.74
N THR A 173 -19.61 -8.80 22.89
CA THR A 173 -18.84 -9.71 23.76
C THR A 173 -19.62 -11.00 24.05
N LYS A 174 -18.91 -12.13 24.09
CA LYS A 174 -19.49 -13.42 24.51
C LYS A 174 -20.09 -13.38 25.92
N LYS A 175 -19.48 -12.64 26.85
CA LYS A 175 -19.98 -12.47 28.22
C LYS A 175 -19.59 -11.10 28.76
N LYS A 176 -20.53 -10.47 29.46
CA LYS A 176 -20.30 -9.27 30.26
C LYS A 176 -19.80 -9.69 31.64
N ILE A 177 -18.49 -9.64 31.85
CA ILE A 177 -17.89 -10.03 33.12
C ILE A 177 -17.72 -8.78 33.98
N ASN A 178 -18.18 -8.79 35.23
CA ASN A 178 -18.00 -7.66 36.13
C ASN A 178 -16.58 -7.69 36.72
N ALA A 179 -15.81 -6.63 36.53
CA ALA A 179 -14.44 -6.55 37.02
C ALA A 179 -14.33 -6.61 38.56
N ASN A 180 -15.41 -6.30 39.29
CA ASN A 180 -15.44 -6.37 40.75
C ASN A 180 -15.72 -7.79 41.28
N THR A 181 -16.11 -8.73 40.41
CA THR A 181 -16.44 -10.11 40.79
C THR A 181 -15.36 -11.12 40.40
N ILE A 182 -14.20 -10.63 39.96
CA ILE A 182 -13.09 -11.46 39.46
C ILE A 182 -11.79 -11.05 40.13
N SER A 183 -10.82 -11.97 40.16
CA SER A 183 -9.46 -11.71 40.65
C SER A 183 -8.50 -11.51 39.49
N PHE A 184 -7.60 -10.54 39.64
CA PHE A 184 -6.53 -10.28 38.68
C PHE A 184 -5.27 -11.09 39.01
N GLY A 185 -4.44 -11.36 37.99
CA GLY A 185 -3.25 -12.22 38.08
C GLY A 185 -3.41 -13.56 37.35
N GLY A 186 -4.39 -13.69 36.45
CA GLY A 186 -4.60 -14.89 35.64
C GLY A 186 -3.85 -14.90 34.31
N ARG A 187 -4.31 -15.74 33.38
CA ARG A 187 -3.65 -16.03 32.10
C ARG A 187 -4.12 -15.13 30.95
N TYR A 188 -5.41 -14.79 30.89
CA TYR A 188 -6.00 -14.12 29.73
C TYR A 188 -6.23 -12.64 29.99
N PRO A 189 -5.98 -11.76 29.01
CA PRO A 189 -6.23 -10.34 29.17
C PRO A 189 -7.72 -10.08 29.40
N TYR A 190 -8.01 -9.16 30.31
CA TYR A 190 -9.33 -8.58 30.53
C TYR A 190 -9.35 -7.15 29.98
N VAL A 191 -10.07 -6.97 28.89
CA VAL A 191 -10.18 -5.70 28.17
C VAL A 191 -11.35 -4.88 28.72
N ALA A 192 -11.12 -3.60 28.93
CA ALA A 192 -12.09 -2.63 29.40
C ALA A 192 -12.16 -1.41 28.46
N ARG A 193 -13.02 -0.44 28.77
CA ARG A 193 -13.27 0.77 27.95
C ARG A 193 -12.20 1.87 28.06
N GLY A 194 -11.18 1.68 28.89
CA GLY A 194 -10.15 2.70 29.14
C GLY A 194 -9.16 2.84 27.97
N GLU A 195 -8.54 4.01 27.85
CA GLU A 195 -7.65 4.34 26.71
C GLU A 195 -6.19 3.87 26.88
N SER A 196 -5.84 3.39 28.08
CA SER A 196 -4.46 3.01 28.40
C SER A 196 -4.20 1.53 28.10
N GLN A 197 -2.94 1.18 27.86
CA GLN A 197 -2.44 -0.21 27.81
C GLN A 197 -3.25 -1.13 26.87
N ASN A 198 -3.61 -0.65 25.68
CA ASN A 198 -4.37 -1.43 24.70
C ASN A 198 -5.75 -1.91 25.22
N GLY A 199 -6.32 -1.16 26.17
CA GLY A 199 -7.57 -1.49 26.86
C GLY A 199 -7.43 -2.58 27.92
N ILE A 200 -6.24 -3.16 28.13
CA ILE A 200 -6.03 -4.25 29.09
C ILE A 200 -5.97 -3.68 30.50
N ARG A 201 -6.94 -4.04 31.34
CA ARG A 201 -6.94 -3.65 32.76
C ARG A 201 -6.09 -4.60 33.62
N GLY A 202 -5.90 -5.83 33.15
CA GLY A 202 -5.12 -6.87 33.80
C GLY A 202 -5.44 -8.23 33.22
N TYR A 203 -4.97 -9.29 33.87
CA TYR A 203 -5.18 -10.67 33.42
C TYR A 203 -6.02 -11.45 34.40
N ILE A 204 -6.89 -12.34 33.90
CA ILE A 204 -7.82 -13.13 34.70
C ILE A 204 -7.86 -14.58 34.21
N ASN A 205 -8.35 -15.46 35.08
CA ASN A 205 -8.81 -16.79 34.69
C ASN A 205 -10.33 -16.80 34.82
N PHE A 206 -11.01 -17.24 33.76
CA PHE A 206 -12.46 -17.39 33.71
C PHE A 206 -12.77 -18.54 32.75
N ASP A 207 -14.03 -18.99 32.68
CA ASP A 207 -14.44 -20.04 31.74
C ASP A 207 -14.11 -19.62 30.29
N GLU A 208 -13.22 -20.38 29.66
CA GLU A 208 -12.66 -20.12 28.34
C GLU A 208 -13.72 -20.13 27.23
N ASN A 209 -14.89 -20.73 27.45
CA ASN A 209 -16.02 -20.66 26.52
C ASN A 209 -16.46 -19.21 26.25
N TYR A 210 -16.19 -18.30 27.19
CA TYR A 210 -16.51 -16.88 27.09
C TYR A 210 -15.36 -16.01 26.54
N LEU A 211 -14.26 -16.60 26.06
CA LEU A 211 -13.19 -15.86 25.40
C LEU A 211 -13.66 -15.29 24.06
N ASN A 212 -13.47 -13.99 23.89
CA ASN A 212 -13.57 -13.37 22.58
C ASN A 212 -12.35 -13.78 21.73
N PRO A 213 -12.53 -13.92 20.40
CA PRO A 213 -11.48 -14.40 19.51
C PRO A 213 -10.27 -13.46 19.47
N GLU A 214 -9.09 -14.05 19.30
CA GLU A 214 -7.86 -13.31 19.00
C GLU A 214 -7.90 -12.67 17.61
N LYS A 215 -6.93 -11.80 17.33
CA LYS A 215 -6.79 -11.06 16.07
C LYS A 215 -8.05 -10.27 15.69
N THR A 216 -8.68 -9.69 16.70
CA THR A 216 -9.84 -8.80 16.54
C THR A 216 -9.55 -7.43 17.12
N ILE A 217 -10.45 -6.48 16.90
CA ILE A 217 -10.38 -5.15 17.51
C ILE A 217 -11.49 -5.06 18.57
N SER A 218 -11.11 -4.73 19.80
CA SER A 218 -12.06 -4.40 20.86
C SER A 218 -12.48 -2.93 20.72
N PHE A 219 -13.79 -2.68 20.69
CA PHE A 219 -14.37 -1.34 20.62
C PHE A 219 -15.18 -0.99 21.86
N GLY A 220 -14.72 0.01 22.61
CA GLY A 220 -15.47 0.59 23.73
C GLY A 220 -16.51 1.57 23.23
N GLN A 221 -17.79 1.19 23.26
CA GLN A 221 -18.85 1.99 22.64
C GLN A 221 -19.00 3.40 23.22
N ASP A 222 -18.98 3.53 24.55
CA ASP A 222 -19.17 4.83 25.21
C ASP A 222 -17.96 5.76 25.04
N THR A 223 -16.76 5.20 24.89
CA THR A 223 -15.49 5.94 24.85
C THR A 223 -14.91 6.04 23.44
N ALA A 224 -15.54 5.39 22.46
CA ALA A 224 -15.05 5.23 21.09
C ALA A 224 -13.60 4.68 20.99
N THR A 225 -13.12 3.96 22.01
CA THR A 225 -11.76 3.41 22.03
C THR A 225 -11.66 2.15 21.20
N MET A 226 -10.65 2.05 20.35
CA MET A 226 -10.37 0.88 19.50
C MET A 226 -8.97 0.33 19.77
N PHE A 227 -8.86 -0.98 20.05
CA PHE A 227 -7.60 -1.64 20.37
C PHE A 227 -7.50 -3.02 19.73
N TYR A 228 -6.36 -3.33 19.12
CA TYR A 228 -6.10 -4.64 18.52
C TYR A 228 -5.77 -5.67 19.60
N GLN A 229 -6.45 -6.81 19.61
CA GLN A 229 -6.22 -7.88 20.57
C GLN A 229 -5.51 -9.05 19.88
N PRO A 230 -4.18 -9.21 20.04
CA PRO A 230 -3.42 -10.26 19.37
C PRO A 230 -3.69 -11.67 19.94
N LYS A 231 -4.36 -11.74 21.10
CA LYS A 231 -4.69 -12.97 21.83
C LYS A 231 -6.15 -12.95 22.27
N ALA A 232 -6.69 -14.13 22.52
CA ALA A 232 -8.05 -14.29 22.99
C ALA A 232 -8.22 -13.63 24.36
N TYR A 233 -9.39 -13.02 24.60
CA TYR A 233 -9.55 -12.10 25.73
C TYR A 233 -10.95 -12.13 26.33
N PHE A 234 -11.02 -11.80 27.62
CA PHE A 234 -12.27 -11.52 28.32
C PHE A 234 -12.56 -10.02 28.31
N THR A 235 -13.81 -9.64 28.54
CA THR A 235 -14.17 -8.23 28.61
C THR A 235 -15.38 -7.99 29.51
N GLY A 236 -15.54 -6.74 29.91
CA GLY A 236 -16.72 -6.25 30.61
C GLY A 236 -17.83 -5.78 29.69
N ASP A 237 -18.73 -4.98 30.26
CA ASP A 237 -19.88 -4.43 29.55
C ASP A 237 -19.48 -3.38 28.49
N LYS A 238 -20.35 -3.23 27.48
CA LYS A 238 -20.25 -2.23 26.40
C LYS A 238 -18.96 -2.25 25.57
N ILE A 239 -18.35 -3.43 25.45
CA ILE A 239 -17.32 -3.72 24.44
C ILE A 239 -17.95 -4.52 23.29
N GLN A 240 -17.69 -4.08 22.07
CA GLN A 240 -17.97 -4.82 20.84
C GLN A 240 -16.67 -5.41 20.28
N VAL A 241 -16.81 -6.51 19.55
CA VAL A 241 -15.71 -7.23 18.89
C VAL A 241 -15.82 -7.01 17.40
N PHE A 242 -14.80 -6.38 16.82
CA PHE A 242 -14.69 -6.11 15.40
C PHE A 242 -13.77 -7.16 14.80
N LEU A 243 -14.35 -8.11 14.06
CA LEU A 243 -13.62 -9.13 13.32
C LEU A 243 -13.51 -8.69 11.86
N LEU A 244 -12.31 -8.70 11.28
CA LEU A 244 -12.16 -8.39 9.86
C LEU A 244 -12.97 -9.40 9.04
N ASN A 245 -13.74 -8.88 8.07
CA ASN A 245 -14.49 -9.70 7.15
C ASN A 245 -13.53 -10.63 6.41
N SER A 246 -13.79 -11.94 6.45
CA SER A 246 -12.91 -12.96 5.87
C SER A 246 -12.70 -12.81 4.37
N LYS A 247 -13.61 -12.09 3.67
CA LYS A 247 -13.42 -11.68 2.28
C LYS A 247 -12.14 -10.86 2.07
N HIS A 248 -11.75 -10.08 3.07
CA HIS A 248 -10.59 -9.18 3.01
C HIS A 248 -9.32 -9.80 3.57
N GLY A 249 -9.41 -10.81 4.43
CA GLY A 249 -8.26 -11.52 5.00
C GLY A 249 -8.32 -11.61 6.53
N GLU A 250 -7.17 -11.51 7.19
CA GLU A 250 -7.02 -11.58 8.65
C GLU A 250 -6.23 -10.39 9.19
N LEU A 251 -6.52 -9.96 10.42
CA LEU A 251 -5.77 -8.90 11.08
C LEU A 251 -4.43 -9.40 11.63
N ASN A 252 -3.37 -8.66 11.32
CA ASN A 252 -2.17 -8.58 12.13
C ASN A 252 -2.06 -7.20 12.79
N GLU A 253 -1.07 -7.01 13.66
CA GLU A 253 -0.86 -5.76 14.40
C GLU A 253 -0.77 -4.52 13.49
N LYS A 254 -0.08 -4.64 12.35
CA LYS A 254 0.18 -3.53 11.44
C LYS A 254 -1.06 -3.17 10.62
N ILE A 255 -1.74 -4.17 10.09
CA ILE A 255 -3.03 -4.01 9.40
C ILE A 255 -4.05 -3.39 10.36
N ALA A 256 -4.18 -3.94 11.58
CA ALA A 256 -5.10 -3.42 12.58
C ALA A 256 -4.76 -1.99 12.97
N THR A 257 -3.48 -1.64 13.15
CA THR A 257 -3.05 -0.26 13.42
C THR A 257 -3.49 0.69 12.31
N TYR A 258 -3.25 0.33 11.05
CA TYR A 258 -3.68 1.14 9.91
C TYR A 258 -5.20 1.34 9.90
N LEU A 259 -5.97 0.25 10.02
CA LEU A 259 -7.43 0.29 10.02
C LEU A 259 -7.96 1.10 11.20
N ILE A 260 -7.46 0.88 12.42
CA ILE A 260 -7.86 1.66 13.60
C ILE A 260 -7.63 3.16 13.36
N THR A 261 -6.49 3.54 12.78
CA THR A 261 -6.20 4.95 12.46
C THR A 261 -7.20 5.50 11.42
N ALA A 262 -7.50 4.75 10.36
CA ALA A 262 -8.47 5.15 9.35
C ALA A 262 -9.89 5.30 9.92
N VAL A 263 -10.33 4.34 10.74
CA VAL A 263 -11.64 4.36 11.39
C VAL A 263 -11.73 5.50 12.39
N ARG A 264 -10.71 5.72 13.22
CA ARG A 264 -10.68 6.86 14.16
C ARG A 264 -10.79 8.20 13.42
N LYS A 265 -10.13 8.35 12.28
CA LYS A 265 -10.26 9.56 11.44
C LYS A 265 -11.69 9.75 10.95
N ALA A 266 -12.35 8.67 10.49
CA ALA A 266 -13.76 8.74 10.09
C ALA A 266 -14.69 9.07 11.27
N LEU A 267 -14.45 8.47 12.44
CA LEU A 267 -15.20 8.74 13.67
C LEU A 267 -15.06 10.18 14.15
N VAL A 268 -13.86 10.77 14.06
CA VAL A 268 -13.65 12.18 14.41
C VAL A 268 -14.51 13.07 13.51
N ASN A 269 -14.46 12.90 12.19
CA ASN A 269 -15.29 13.68 11.26
C ASN A 269 -16.79 13.50 11.53
N PHE A 270 -17.21 12.30 11.90
CA PHE A 270 -18.59 11.98 12.25
C PHE A 270 -19.05 12.64 13.55
N ALA A 271 -18.23 12.63 14.60
CA ALA A 271 -18.57 13.17 15.92
C ALA A 271 -18.81 14.69 15.91
N TRP A 272 -18.23 15.42 14.96
CA TRP A 272 -18.52 16.84 14.76
C TRP A 272 -19.98 17.12 14.32
N GLY A 273 -20.73 16.10 13.87
CA GLY A 273 -22.10 16.24 13.36
C GLY A 273 -23.17 15.39 14.05
N GLN A 274 -22.83 14.54 15.04
CA GLN A 274 -23.75 13.60 15.68
C GLN A 274 -23.45 13.41 17.17
N SER A 275 -24.48 13.13 17.98
CA SER A 275 -24.38 13.00 19.45
C SER A 275 -24.32 11.55 19.96
N SER A 276 -24.29 10.54 19.08
CA SER A 276 -24.43 9.13 19.45
C SER A 276 -23.43 8.22 18.74
N PHE A 277 -22.74 7.38 19.52
CA PHE A 277 -21.94 6.24 19.06
C PHE A 277 -22.78 4.95 19.01
N ALA A 278 -24.06 5.07 18.66
CA ALA A 278 -24.92 3.90 18.48
C ALA A 278 -24.38 2.99 17.36
N LEU A 279 -24.43 1.69 17.60
CA LEU A 279 -23.82 0.71 16.70
C LEU A 279 -24.42 0.76 15.29
N GLU A 280 -25.71 1.04 15.17
CA GLU A 280 -26.41 1.22 13.89
C GLU A 280 -25.87 2.37 13.05
N VAL A 281 -25.34 3.41 13.70
CA VAL A 281 -24.76 4.56 12.98
C VAL A 281 -23.30 4.30 12.66
N ILE A 282 -22.54 3.77 13.62
CA ILE A 282 -21.13 3.43 13.42
C ILE A 282 -20.97 2.40 12.29
N SER A 283 -21.84 1.40 12.25
CA SER A 283 -21.78 0.32 11.26
C SER A 283 -21.91 0.83 9.82
N GLU A 284 -22.63 1.94 9.62
CA GLU A 284 -22.89 2.56 8.32
C GLU A 284 -21.81 3.57 7.88
N LEU A 285 -20.83 3.85 8.74
CA LEU A 285 -19.75 4.79 8.43
C LEU A 285 -18.96 4.33 7.21
N ASN A 286 -18.52 5.29 6.43
CA ASN A 286 -17.63 5.04 5.33
C ASN A 286 -16.17 5.32 5.72
N VAL A 287 -15.26 4.47 5.25
CA VAL A 287 -13.82 4.59 5.44
C VAL A 287 -13.10 4.50 4.11
N MET A 288 -12.24 5.47 3.82
CA MET A 288 -11.38 5.45 2.63
C MET A 288 -10.17 4.56 2.89
N LEU A 289 -10.01 3.49 2.11
CA LEU A 289 -8.96 2.50 2.30
C LEU A 289 -8.23 2.18 1.00
N PRO A 290 -6.93 1.86 1.06
CA PRO A 290 -6.13 1.55 -0.11
C PRO A 290 -6.59 0.25 -0.77
N VAL A 291 -6.62 0.26 -2.11
CA VAL A 291 -6.96 -0.92 -2.93
C VAL A 291 -5.84 -1.31 -3.86
N ASP A 292 -5.79 -2.59 -4.24
CA ASP A 292 -4.91 -3.09 -5.29
C ASP A 292 -5.51 -2.77 -6.67
N LYS A 293 -4.82 -3.14 -7.75
CA LYS A 293 -5.30 -2.93 -9.13
C LYS A 293 -6.61 -3.66 -9.49
N TYR A 294 -7.11 -4.52 -8.62
CA TYR A 294 -8.36 -5.26 -8.77
C TYR A 294 -9.46 -4.75 -7.83
N ASP A 295 -9.28 -3.56 -7.25
CA ASP A 295 -10.22 -2.92 -6.31
C ASP A 295 -10.43 -3.71 -5.01
N ARG A 296 -9.49 -4.59 -4.67
CA ARG A 296 -9.50 -5.35 -3.41
C ARG A 296 -8.69 -4.62 -2.36
N LEU A 297 -9.09 -4.77 -1.10
CA LEU A 297 -8.39 -4.14 0.03
C LEU A 297 -6.90 -4.50 0.04
N ASN A 298 -6.04 -3.49 -0.02
CA ASN A 298 -4.59 -3.70 -0.15
C ASN A 298 -3.91 -3.84 1.22
N LEU A 299 -4.08 -5.01 1.84
CA LEU A 299 -3.50 -5.31 3.15
C LEU A 299 -1.96 -5.23 3.16
N ASN A 300 -1.31 -5.64 2.06
CA ASN A 300 0.14 -5.57 1.93
C ASN A 300 0.64 -4.12 1.96
N TYR A 301 -0.06 -3.19 1.29
CA TYR A 301 0.26 -1.78 1.38
C TYR A 301 0.10 -1.27 2.81
N MET A 302 -1.03 -1.56 3.48
CA MET A 302 -1.26 -1.12 4.87
C MET A 302 -0.14 -1.58 5.80
N GLU A 303 0.25 -2.85 5.70
CA GLU A 303 1.31 -3.42 6.51
C GLU A 303 2.69 -2.79 6.22
N ASN A 304 3.05 -2.65 4.94
CA ASN A 304 4.32 -2.05 4.54
C ASN A 304 4.39 -0.56 4.90
N TYR A 305 3.27 0.16 4.83
CA TYR A 305 3.17 1.53 5.25
C TYR A 305 3.48 1.69 6.75
N ILE A 306 2.84 0.90 7.61
CA ILE A 306 3.13 0.93 9.05
C ILE A 306 4.58 0.52 9.34
N ARG A 307 5.10 -0.52 8.67
CA ARG A 307 6.54 -0.90 8.80
C ARG A 307 7.47 0.25 8.43
N ALA A 308 7.16 1.01 7.38
CA ALA A 308 7.98 2.15 6.97
C ALA A 308 7.96 3.26 8.04
N ILE A 309 6.78 3.59 8.57
CA ILE A 309 6.62 4.57 9.66
C ILE A 309 7.37 4.13 10.93
N GLU A 310 7.27 2.86 11.31
CA GLU A 310 8.02 2.28 12.45
C GLU A 310 9.53 2.45 12.24
N LYS A 311 10.05 2.09 11.05
CA LYS A 311 11.48 2.22 10.72
C LYS A 311 11.95 3.67 10.75
N LEU A 312 11.16 4.60 10.23
CA LEU A 312 11.46 6.03 10.27
C LEU A 312 11.51 6.54 11.72
N THR A 313 10.50 6.19 12.52
CA THR A 313 10.45 6.58 13.93
C THR A 313 11.66 6.05 14.71
N ILE A 314 12.02 4.77 14.53
CA ILE A 314 13.20 4.17 15.18
C ILE A 314 14.47 4.91 14.79
N LYS A 315 14.63 5.22 13.50
CA LYS A 315 15.78 5.97 13.00
C LYS A 315 15.88 7.34 13.69
N ASP A 316 14.78 8.08 13.76
CA ASP A 316 14.75 9.41 14.37
C ASP A 316 15.08 9.36 15.87
N VAL A 317 14.60 8.34 16.59
CA VAL A 317 14.95 8.12 18.01
C VAL A 317 16.44 7.82 18.19
N VAL A 318 17.03 7.00 17.32
CA VAL A 318 18.46 6.69 17.36
C VAL A 318 19.30 7.95 17.10
N GLU A 319 18.95 8.73 16.08
CA GLU A 319 19.64 9.99 15.76
C GLU A 319 19.56 11.00 16.92
N TYR A 320 18.39 11.10 17.57
CA TYR A 320 18.23 11.94 18.77
C TYR A 320 19.11 11.48 19.93
N LYS A 321 19.12 10.18 20.23
CA LYS A 321 19.96 9.59 21.28
C LYS A 321 21.44 9.86 21.04
N ASP A 322 21.92 9.65 19.81
CA ASP A 322 23.32 9.84 19.46
C ASP A 322 23.72 11.32 19.57
N LYS A 323 22.83 12.25 19.19
CA LYS A 323 23.01 13.68 19.40
C LYS A 323 23.14 14.03 20.89
N MET A 324 22.30 13.46 21.76
CA MET A 324 22.38 13.69 23.20
C MET A 324 23.69 13.17 23.79
N ILE A 325 24.15 11.98 23.39
CA ILE A 325 25.44 11.44 23.82
C ILE A 325 26.59 12.35 23.40
N ALA A 326 26.57 12.85 22.16
CA ALA A 326 27.61 13.75 21.66
C ALA A 326 27.65 15.08 22.41
N LEU A 327 26.50 15.65 22.76
CA LEU A 327 26.40 16.87 23.57
C LEU A 327 26.96 16.64 24.98
N THR A 328 26.60 15.54 25.63
CA THR A 328 27.10 15.21 26.97
C THR A 328 28.62 15.04 26.97
N LYS A 329 29.19 14.37 25.97
CA LYS A 329 30.65 14.21 25.83
C LYS A 329 31.42 15.51 25.59
N LYS A 330 30.77 16.55 25.04
CA LYS A 330 31.39 17.87 24.84
C LYS A 330 31.37 18.75 26.09
N ASN A 331 30.54 18.41 27.08
CA ASN A 331 30.34 19.17 28.31
C ASN A 331 31.00 18.50 29.53
N ILE A 332 31.86 17.50 29.30
CA ILE A 332 32.74 16.85 30.28
C ILE A 332 34.17 17.17 29.86
#